data_AF-A0A2W6AJ47-F1
#
_entry.id   AF-A0A2W6AJ47-F1
#
_cell.length_a   1.000
_cell.length_b   1.000
_cell.length_c   1.000
_cell.angle_alpha   90.00
_cell.angle_beta   90.00
_cell.angle_gamma   90.00
#
_symmetry.space_group_name_H-M   'P 1'
#
loop_
_entity.id
_entity.type
_entity.pdbx_description
1 polymer ?
#
loop_
_entity_poly.entity_id
_entity_poly.type
_entity_poly.pdbx_seq_one_letter_code
_entity_poly.pdbx_strand_id
1 'polypeptide(L)'
;MSHYSSETLSRYIDADLMLPERHSVERHLQSCSTCRTELAGLRRVDRVLTSWGSVDRAMPASTDMRILRALQRRRTRATRLVHRISPAALGSGLAAVIVALSVNLSVMSHAGSHANGLPSSALSPAIRQQAAQLQRDRIESAILGVRIAPQDNAAGRHQALLSVE
;
A
#
# COMPACT_ATOMS: atom_id res chain seq x y z
N MET A 1 -16.01 -13.37 29.60
CA MET A 1 -15.73 -13.14 28.17
C MET A 1 -15.89 -11.65 27.93
N SER A 2 -14.90 -10.96 27.37
CA SER A 2 -15.02 -9.53 27.07
C SER A 2 -16.02 -9.32 25.93
N HIS A 3 -16.96 -8.40 26.13
CA HIS A 3 -17.87 -7.93 25.08
C HIS A 3 -17.20 -6.81 24.28
N TYR A 4 -17.57 -6.65 23.01
CA TYR A 4 -17.20 -5.46 22.26
C TYR A 4 -18.01 -4.26 22.75
N SER A 5 -17.45 -3.06 22.61
CA SER A 5 -18.18 -1.84 22.89
C SER A 5 -19.22 -1.56 21.80
N SER A 6 -20.30 -0.85 22.16
CA SER A 6 -21.30 -0.37 21.21
C SER A 6 -20.67 0.42 20.05
N GLU A 7 -19.61 1.18 20.32
CA GLU A 7 -18.89 1.96 19.29
C GLU A 7 -18.26 1.04 18.22
N THR A 8 -17.58 -0.02 18.64
CA THR A 8 -16.99 -0.99 17.69
C THR A 8 -18.07 -1.70 16.88
N LEU A 9 -19.21 -2.04 17.49
CA LEU A 9 -20.34 -2.64 16.78
C LEU A 9 -21.01 -1.66 15.81
N SER A 10 -21.06 -0.36 16.12
CA SER A 10 -21.53 0.68 15.20
C SER A 10 -20.60 0.79 14.00
N ARG A 11 -19.28 0.94 14.23
CA ARG A 11 -18.28 0.97 13.15
C ARG A 11 -18.30 -0.28 12.27
N TYR A 12 -18.65 -1.44 12.84
CA TYR A 12 -18.87 -2.67 12.08
C TYR A 12 -20.07 -2.56 11.12
N ILE A 13 -21.19 -1.94 11.54
CA ILE A 13 -22.36 -1.69 10.68
C ILE A 13 -22.01 -0.72 9.56
N ASP A 14 -21.28 0.36 9.88
CA ASP A 14 -20.87 1.40 8.94
C ASP A 14 -19.75 0.95 7.97
N ALA A 15 -19.28 -0.29 8.10
CA ALA A 15 -18.14 -0.86 7.36
C ALA A 15 -16.83 -0.06 7.51
N ASP A 16 -16.64 0.60 8.66
CA ASP A 16 -15.48 1.44 8.99
C ASP A 16 -14.35 0.69 9.74
N LEU A 17 -14.51 -0.63 9.92
CA LEU A 17 -13.46 -1.48 10.50
C LEU A 17 -12.49 -1.99 9.43
N MET A 18 -11.21 -2.09 9.80
CA MET A 18 -10.23 -2.76 8.95
C MET A 18 -10.55 -4.26 8.84
N LEU A 19 -10.13 -4.89 7.73
CA LEU A 19 -10.40 -6.30 7.46
C LEU A 19 -10.04 -7.27 8.61
N PRO A 20 -8.85 -7.18 9.26
CA PRO A 20 -8.53 -8.05 10.40
C PRO A 20 -9.45 -7.84 11.61
N GLU A 21 -9.79 -6.59 11.92
CA GLU A 21 -10.69 -6.24 13.02
C GLU A 21 -12.10 -6.76 12.77
N ARG A 22 -12.60 -6.57 11.53
CA ARG A 22 -13.88 -7.08 11.09
C ARG A 22 -13.98 -8.59 11.26
N HIS A 23 -12.96 -9.34 10.85
CA HIS A 23 -12.93 -10.79 11.06
C HIS A 23 -12.91 -11.20 12.53
N SER A 24 -12.24 -10.43 13.39
CA SER A 24 -12.26 -10.66 14.83
C SER A 24 -13.67 -10.47 15.42
N VAL A 25 -14.36 -9.40 15.02
CA VAL A 25 -15.75 -9.14 15.41
C VAL A 25 -16.67 -10.24 14.90
N GLU A 26 -16.56 -10.64 13.63
CA GLU A 26 -17.36 -11.72 13.02
C GLU A 26 -17.20 -13.05 13.78
N ARG A 27 -15.96 -13.44 14.10
CA ARG A 27 -15.68 -14.64 14.89
C ARG A 27 -16.30 -14.58 16.29
N HIS A 28 -16.23 -13.43 16.95
CA HIS A 28 -16.84 -13.26 18.27
C HIS A 28 -18.37 -13.32 18.21
N LEU A 29 -18.98 -12.75 17.16
CA LEU A 29 -20.44 -12.80 16.97
C LEU A 29 -20.96 -14.22 16.78
N GLN A 30 -20.13 -15.18 16.34
CA GLN A 30 -20.54 -16.58 16.23
C GLN A 30 -20.80 -17.24 17.60
N SER A 31 -20.10 -16.82 18.65
CA SER A 31 -20.19 -17.44 19.98
C SER A 31 -20.87 -16.55 21.04
N CYS A 32 -20.94 -15.23 20.84
CA CYS A 32 -21.49 -14.31 21.82
C CYS A 32 -22.94 -13.90 21.49
N SER A 33 -23.92 -14.33 22.29
CA SER A 33 -25.32 -13.93 22.14
C SER A 33 -25.56 -12.46 22.49
N THR A 34 -24.91 -11.94 23.54
CA THR A 34 -25.07 -10.53 23.98
C THR A 34 -24.71 -9.54 22.88
N CYS A 35 -23.52 -9.70 22.27
CA CYS A 35 -23.08 -8.83 21.18
C CYS A 35 -23.97 -8.96 19.93
N ARG A 36 -24.54 -10.15 19.66
CA ARG A 36 -25.52 -10.33 18.58
C ARG A 36 -26.82 -9.58 18.84
N THR A 37 -27.32 -9.62 20.08
CA THR A 37 -28.53 -8.89 20.48
C THR A 37 -28.31 -7.38 20.38
N GLU A 38 -27.17 -6.88 20.84
CA GLU A 38 -26.81 -5.47 20.74
C GLU A 38 -26.69 -5.02 19.28
N LEU A 39 -25.97 -5.79 18.45
CA LEU A 39 -25.86 -5.53 17.00
C LEU A 39 -27.23 -5.53 16.32
N ALA A 40 -28.14 -6.42 16.70
CA ALA A 40 -29.51 -6.45 16.18
C ALA A 40 -30.31 -5.20 16.58
N GLY A 41 -30.07 -4.66 17.78
CA GLY A 41 -30.61 -3.38 18.23
C GLY A 41 -30.12 -2.22 17.35
N LEU A 42 -28.80 -2.10 17.16
CA LEU A 42 -28.20 -1.08 16.31
C LEU A 42 -28.71 -1.16 14.86
N ARG A 43 -28.80 -2.35 14.27
CA ARG A 43 -29.39 -2.56 12.93
C ARG A 43 -30.87 -2.17 12.83
N ARG A 44 -31.61 -2.20 13.94
CA ARG A 44 -33.01 -1.72 13.96
C ARG A 44 -33.03 -0.20 13.86
N VAL A 45 -32.17 0.48 14.61
CA VAL A 45 -32.02 1.94 14.54
C VAL A 45 -31.59 2.37 13.14
N ASP A 46 -30.56 1.74 12.57
CA ASP A 46 -30.07 2.02 11.22
C ASP A 46 -31.18 1.89 10.16
N ARG A 47 -32.01 0.83 10.24
CA ARG A 47 -33.17 0.68 9.35
C ARG A 47 -34.21 1.78 9.49
N VAL A 48 -34.49 2.24 10.71
CA VAL A 48 -35.42 3.36 10.93
C VAL A 48 -34.84 4.64 10.33
N LEU A 49 -33.57 4.93 10.59
CA LEU A 49 -32.89 6.12 10.06
C LEU A 49 -32.83 6.12 8.52
N THR A 50 -32.48 5.00 7.90
CA THR A 50 -32.44 4.86 6.44
C THR A 50 -33.84 4.94 5.81
N SER A 51 -34.87 4.44 6.49
CA SER A 51 -36.27 4.59 6.03
C SER A 51 -36.78 6.04 6.12
N TRP A 52 -36.25 6.84 7.03
CA TRP A 52 -36.61 8.26 7.16
C TRP A 52 -35.80 9.15 6.21
N GLY A 53 -34.52 8.83 6.02
CA GLY A 53 -33.61 9.59 5.16
C GLY A 53 -33.82 9.40 3.66
N SER A 54 -34.58 8.38 3.26
CA SER A 54 -34.93 8.07 1.86
C SER A 54 -36.09 8.91 1.33
N VAL A 55 -36.22 10.17 1.79
CA VAL A 55 -37.04 11.12 1.04
C VAL A 55 -36.37 11.26 -0.32
N ASP A 56 -36.93 10.58 -1.32
CA ASP A 56 -36.61 10.66 -2.75
C ASP A 56 -36.92 12.07 -3.24
N ARG A 57 -36.15 13.05 -2.76
CA ARG A 57 -36.05 14.33 -3.43
C ARG A 57 -35.23 14.04 -4.66
N ALA A 58 -35.90 14.02 -5.81
CA ALA A 58 -35.26 14.00 -7.11
C ALA A 58 -34.10 15.01 -7.07
N MET A 59 -32.88 14.50 -7.16
CA MET A 59 -31.71 15.35 -7.13
C MET A 59 -31.84 16.33 -8.31
N PRO A 60 -31.66 17.65 -8.10
CA PRO A 60 -31.81 18.60 -9.18
C PRO A 60 -30.86 18.22 -10.33
N ALA A 61 -31.36 18.17 -11.57
CA ALA A 61 -30.55 17.81 -12.73
C ALA A 61 -29.27 18.67 -12.88
N SER A 62 -29.31 19.91 -12.36
CA SER A 62 -28.13 20.78 -12.28
C SER A 62 -27.02 20.22 -11.39
N THR A 63 -27.36 19.50 -10.33
CA THR A 63 -26.38 18.94 -9.37
C THR A 63 -25.60 17.81 -10.01
N ASP A 64 -26.27 16.90 -10.71
CA ASP A 64 -25.60 15.85 -11.49
C ASP A 64 -24.66 16.43 -12.52
N MET A 65 -25.12 17.42 -13.28
CA MET A 65 -24.28 18.09 -14.27
C MET A 65 -23.08 18.80 -13.64
N ARG A 66 -23.21 19.34 -12.42
CA ARG A 66 -22.08 19.94 -11.69
C ARG A 66 -21.08 18.88 -11.22
N ILE A 67 -21.55 17.75 -10.70
CA ILE A 67 -20.70 16.64 -10.26
C ILE A 67 -19.95 16.05 -11.45
N LEU A 68 -20.65 15.74 -12.54
CA LEU A 68 -20.05 15.22 -13.77
C LEU A 68 -19.01 16.18 -14.35
N ARG A 69 -19.31 17.48 -14.42
CA ARG A 69 -18.34 18.49 -14.87
C ARG A 69 -17.14 18.59 -13.93
N ALA A 70 -17.33 18.48 -12.62
CA ALA A 70 -16.23 18.51 -11.65
C ALA A 70 -15.30 17.31 -11.84
N LEU A 71 -15.85 16.10 -12.03
CA LEU A 71 -15.09 14.89 -12.32
C LEU A 71 -14.34 15.00 -13.65
N GLN A 72 -14.99 15.49 -14.71
CA GLN A 72 -14.37 15.68 -16.02
C GLN A 72 -13.23 16.71 -16.00
N ARG A 73 -13.39 17.82 -15.25
CA ARG A 73 -12.32 18.81 -15.04
C ARG A 73 -11.14 18.23 -14.29
N ARG A 74 -11.36 17.38 -13.28
CA ARG A 74 -10.29 16.71 -12.53
C ARG A 74 -9.50 15.75 -13.43
N ARG A 75 -10.20 14.97 -14.26
CA ARG A 75 -9.58 14.04 -15.22
C ARG A 75 -8.73 14.77 -16.27
N THR A 76 -9.25 15.85 -16.86
CA THR A 76 -8.54 16.61 -17.90
C THR A 76 -7.36 17.42 -17.36
N ARG A 77 -7.39 17.86 -16.11
CA ARG A 77 -6.20 18.48 -15.47
C ARG A 77 -5.07 17.48 -15.25
N ALA A 78 -5.40 16.26 -14.80
CA ALA A 78 -4.41 15.21 -14.62
C ALA A 78 -3.70 14.86 -15.94
N THR A 79 -4.46 14.69 -17.03
CA THR A 79 -3.87 14.40 -18.35
C THR A 79 -3.08 15.58 -18.92
N ARG A 80 -3.52 16.83 -18.72
CA ARG A 80 -2.76 18.02 -19.15
C ARG A 80 -1.45 18.19 -18.39
N LEU A 81 -1.40 17.82 -17.11
CA LEU A 81 -0.15 17.84 -16.35
C LEU A 81 0.84 16.81 -16.90
N VAL A 82 0.38 15.59 -17.21
CA VAL A 82 1.20 14.55 -17.83
C VAL A 82 1.70 14.98 -19.22
N HIS A 83 0.84 15.60 -20.04
CA HIS A 83 1.25 16.11 -21.36
C HIS A 83 2.12 17.38 -21.31
N ARG A 84 2.15 18.12 -20.20
CA ARG A 84 3.07 19.26 -20.00
C ARG A 84 4.47 18.82 -19.56
N ILE A 85 4.64 17.57 -19.13
CA ILE A 85 5.96 16.96 -19.04
C ILE A 85 6.36 16.68 -20.50
N SER A 86 7.07 17.65 -21.07
CA SER A 86 7.41 17.74 -22.49
C SER A 86 7.88 16.38 -23.06
N PRO A 87 7.38 15.95 -24.24
CA PRO A 87 7.88 14.74 -24.91
C PRO A 87 9.38 14.81 -25.25
N ALA A 88 9.99 16.00 -25.17
CA ALA A 88 11.44 16.19 -25.23
C ALA A 88 12.22 15.46 -24.11
N ALA A 89 11.60 15.19 -22.95
CA ALA A 89 12.23 14.47 -21.84
C ALA A 89 12.10 12.94 -21.94
N LEU A 90 11.22 12.42 -22.82
CA LEU A 90 11.11 10.98 -23.08
C LEU A 90 12.26 10.46 -23.97
N GLY A 91 12.95 11.34 -24.69
CA GLY A 91 14.11 10.98 -25.50
C GLY A 91 15.38 10.72 -24.68
N SER A 92 15.59 11.45 -23.58
CA SER A 92 16.82 11.32 -22.77
C SER A 92 16.81 10.11 -21.83
N GLY A 93 15.63 9.64 -21.41
CA GLY A 93 15.50 8.43 -20.58
C GLY A 93 15.97 7.17 -21.29
N LEU A 94 15.61 6.99 -22.56
CA LEU A 94 16.07 5.84 -23.37
C LEU A 94 17.58 5.88 -23.62
N ALA A 95 18.14 7.06 -23.92
CA ALA A 95 19.58 7.21 -24.10
C ALA A 95 20.37 6.84 -22.84
N ALA A 96 19.92 7.29 -21.65
CA ALA A 96 20.57 6.94 -20.38
C ALA A 96 20.49 5.44 -20.07
N VAL A 97 19.36 4.79 -20.34
CA VAL A 97 19.20 3.34 -20.15
C VAL A 97 20.10 2.56 -21.12
N ILE A 98 20.17 2.98 -22.39
CA ILE A 98 21.04 2.34 -23.40
C ILE A 98 22.52 2.50 -23.02
N VAL A 99 22.94 3.70 -22.58
CA VAL A 99 24.32 3.96 -22.13
C VAL A 99 24.65 3.16 -20.86
N ALA A 100 23.73 3.07 -19.90
CA ALA A 100 23.93 2.26 -18.70
C ALA A 100 24.03 0.76 -19.02
N LEU A 101 23.23 0.26 -19.98
CA LEU A 101 23.31 -1.13 -20.44
C LEU A 101 24.62 -1.40 -21.20
N SER A 102 25.06 -0.49 -22.08
CA SER A 102 26.27 -0.69 -22.86
C SER A 102 27.54 -0.67 -22.00
N VAL A 103 27.60 0.21 -20.99
CA VAL A 103 28.69 0.24 -20.02
C VAL A 103 28.73 -1.06 -19.21
N ASN A 104 27.59 -1.55 -18.72
CA ASN A 104 27.54 -2.81 -17.98
C ASN A 104 27.92 -4.03 -18.84
N LEU A 105 27.44 -4.10 -20.09
CA LEU A 105 27.82 -5.18 -21.01
C LEU A 105 29.33 -5.15 -21.33
N SER A 106 29.92 -3.97 -21.46
CA SER A 106 31.34 -3.83 -21.80
C SER A 106 32.26 -4.19 -20.63
N VAL A 107 31.85 -3.93 -19.38
CA VAL A 107 32.58 -4.37 -18.19
C VAL A 107 32.49 -5.90 -18.03
N MET A 108 31.33 -6.48 -18.33
CA MET A 108 31.12 -7.92 -18.23
C MET A 108 31.85 -8.71 -19.33
N SER A 109 32.02 -8.14 -20.53
CA SER A 109 32.79 -8.76 -21.62
C SER A 109 34.30 -8.71 -21.39
N HIS A 110 34.82 -7.65 -20.77
CA HIS A 110 36.24 -7.56 -20.39
C HIS A 110 36.60 -8.42 -19.17
N ALA A 111 35.64 -8.72 -18.30
CA ALA A 111 35.83 -9.66 -17.19
C ALA A 111 35.78 -11.14 -17.61
N GLY A 112 35.28 -11.45 -18.81
CA GLY A 112 35.08 -12.82 -19.29
C GLY A 112 36.33 -13.51 -19.85
N SER A 113 37.44 -12.81 -20.06
CA SER A 113 38.68 -13.36 -20.62
C SER A 113 39.68 -13.89 -19.58
N HIS A 114 39.36 -13.78 -18.28
CA HIS A 114 40.19 -14.32 -17.18
C HIS A 114 39.35 -15.20 -16.24
N ALA A 115 38.89 -16.36 -16.70
CA ALA A 115 38.30 -17.37 -15.81
C ALA A 115 38.75 -18.79 -16.19
N ASN A 116 40.05 -19.07 -15.99
CA ASN A 116 40.48 -20.40 -15.61
C ASN A 116 39.97 -20.68 -14.19
N GLY A 117 39.08 -21.67 -14.06
CA GLY A 117 38.84 -22.46 -12.85
C GLY A 117 38.53 -21.72 -11.55
N LEU A 118 37.23 -21.53 -11.25
CA LEU A 118 36.75 -21.32 -9.89
C LEU A 118 35.69 -22.39 -9.55
N PRO A 119 35.79 -23.06 -8.39
CA PRO A 119 34.89 -24.15 -8.00
C PRO A 119 33.51 -23.63 -7.57
N SER A 120 32.48 -23.97 -8.36
CA SER A 120 31.07 -23.65 -8.08
C SER A 120 30.44 -24.41 -6.89
N SER A 121 31.24 -25.06 -6.03
CA SER A 121 30.73 -25.86 -4.90
C SER A 121 30.83 -25.17 -3.53
N ALA A 122 31.36 -23.94 -3.46
CA ALA A 122 31.50 -23.19 -2.21
C ALA A 122 30.51 -22.01 -2.07
N LEU A 123 29.42 -21.96 -2.86
CA LEU A 123 28.32 -21.05 -2.55
C LEU A 123 27.56 -21.56 -1.32
N SER A 124 27.98 -20.95 -0.22
CA SER A 124 27.79 -21.29 1.18
C SER A 124 26.34 -21.43 1.64
N PRO A 125 26.09 -22.25 2.69
CA PRO A 125 24.78 -22.33 3.36
C PRO A 125 24.30 -20.97 3.91
N ALA A 126 25.20 -20.01 4.09
CA ALA A 126 24.89 -18.65 4.54
C ALA A 126 23.95 -17.91 3.58
N ILE A 127 24.15 -18.03 2.26
CA ILE A 127 23.28 -17.36 1.27
C ILE A 127 21.87 -17.96 1.28
N ARG A 128 21.76 -19.28 1.48
CA ARG A 128 20.47 -19.97 1.64
C ARG A 128 19.74 -19.55 2.92
N GLN A 129 20.47 -19.36 4.02
CA GLN A 129 19.87 -18.86 5.27
C GLN A 129 19.38 -17.43 5.13
N GLN A 130 20.14 -16.57 4.44
CA GLN A 130 19.77 -15.17 4.24
C GLN A 130 18.52 -15.04 3.34
N ALA A 131 18.41 -15.86 2.29
CA ALA A 131 17.22 -15.91 1.44
C ALA A 131 15.97 -16.38 2.21
N ALA A 132 16.13 -17.37 3.11
CA ALA A 132 15.03 -17.87 3.93
C ALA A 132 14.53 -16.85 4.95
N GLN A 133 15.41 -16.01 5.52
CA GLN A 133 15.02 -14.91 6.40
C GLN A 133 14.21 -13.84 5.65
N LEU A 134 14.69 -13.39 4.49
CA LEU A 134 13.99 -12.38 3.68
C LEU A 134 12.61 -12.84 3.21
N GLN A 135 12.41 -14.15 2.99
CA GLN A 135 11.08 -14.69 2.69
C GLN A 135 10.14 -14.63 3.90
N ARG A 136 10.62 -14.88 5.13
CA ARG A 136 9.76 -14.76 6.33
C ARG A 136 9.35 -13.32 6.58
N ASP A 137 10.28 -12.38 6.47
CA ASP A 137 9.99 -10.95 6.71
C ASP A 137 8.95 -10.40 5.72
N ARG A 138 8.98 -10.86 4.46
CA ARG A 138 7.94 -10.53 3.46
C ARG A 138 6.57 -11.11 3.79
N ILE A 139 6.53 -12.33 4.33
CA ILE A 139 5.26 -12.98 4.69
C ILE A 139 4.66 -12.29 5.92
N GLU A 140 5.47 -11.95 6.93
CA GLU A 140 4.99 -11.23 8.12
C GLU A 140 4.50 -9.82 7.78
N SER A 141 5.23 -9.08 6.93
CA SER A 141 4.80 -7.74 6.50
C SER A 141 3.53 -7.77 5.62
N ALA A 142 3.35 -8.81 4.79
CA ALA A 142 2.13 -9.00 4.01
C ALA A 142 0.90 -9.30 4.89
N ILE A 143 1.08 -10.08 5.96
CA ILE A 143 0.00 -10.44 6.89
C ILE A 143 -0.41 -9.24 7.76
N LEU A 144 0.54 -8.38 8.14
CA LEU A 144 0.27 -7.20 8.97
C LEU A 144 -0.19 -5.96 8.17
N GLY A 145 -0.19 -6.01 6.84
CA GLY A 145 -0.59 -4.87 6.00
C GLY A 145 0.33 -3.65 6.10
N VAL A 146 1.48 -3.79 6.77
CA VAL A 146 2.47 -2.73 6.95
C VAL A 146 3.41 -2.73 5.75
N ARG A 147 3.28 -1.74 4.87
CA ARG A 147 4.31 -1.47 3.86
C ARG A 147 5.54 -0.93 4.58
N ILE A 148 6.55 -1.77 4.78
CA ILE A 148 7.88 -1.31 5.16
C ILE A 148 8.47 -0.64 3.92
N ALA A 149 8.37 0.70 3.83
CA ALA A 149 9.17 1.45 2.89
C ALA A 149 10.65 1.17 3.19
N PRO A 150 11.52 0.98 2.19
CA PRO A 150 12.94 0.80 2.43
C PRO A 150 13.44 1.97 3.28
N GLN A 151 13.93 1.67 4.48
CA GLN A 151 14.63 2.66 5.29
C GLN A 151 15.92 3.01 4.55
N ASP A 152 15.90 4.14 3.85
CA ASP A 152 17.11 4.79 3.39
C ASP A 152 17.95 5.12 4.63
N ASN A 153 19.00 4.33 4.83
CA ASN A 153 20.06 4.57 5.82
C ASN A 153 20.88 5.81 5.45
N ALA A 154 20.25 6.99 5.44
CA ALA A 154 20.88 8.28 5.21
C ALA A 154 21.18 9.05 6.51
N ALA A 155 20.91 8.48 7.70
CA ALA A 155 21.06 9.15 8.99
C ALA A 155 22.43 8.90 9.69
N GLY A 156 23.45 8.41 8.98
CA GLY A 156 24.74 8.03 9.59
C GLY A 156 25.91 9.02 9.43
N ARG A 157 25.72 10.22 8.88
CA ARG A 157 26.87 11.07 8.43
C ARG A 157 27.03 12.47 9.04
N HIS A 158 26.20 12.89 10.01
CA HIS A 158 26.30 14.26 10.55
C HIS A 158 26.88 14.40 11.97
N GLN A 159 27.54 13.38 12.53
CA GLN A 159 28.05 13.44 13.92
C GLN A 159 29.59 13.53 14.08
N ALA A 160 30.33 13.98 13.07
CA ALA A 160 31.81 14.02 13.12
C ALA A 160 32.45 15.42 12.90
N LEU A 161 31.76 16.52 13.19
CA LEU A 161 32.32 17.88 13.01
C LEU A 161 32.17 18.84 14.22
N LEU A 162 32.04 18.33 15.45
CA LEU A 162 32.01 19.17 16.67
C LEU A 162 33.08 18.78 17.70
N SER A 163 34.27 18.37 17.27
CA SER A 163 35.41 18.14 18.18
C SER A 163 36.73 18.52 17.51
N VAL A 164 36.97 19.82 17.40
CA VAL A 164 38.32 20.41 17.32
C VAL A 164 38.25 21.69 18.16
N GLU A 165 38.56 21.56 19.43
CA GLU A 165 39.28 22.56 20.22
C GLU A 165 40.76 22.16 20.22
#